data_AF-A0A662SRC5-F1
#
_entry.id   AF-A0A662SRC5-F1
#
_cell.length_a   1.000
_cell.length_b   1.000
_cell.length_c   1.000
_cell.angle_alpha   90.00
_cell.angle_beta   90.00
_cell.angle_gamma   90.00
#
_symmetry.space_group_name_H-M   'P 1'
#
loop_
_entity.id
_entity.type
_entity.pdbx_description
1 polymer ?
#
loop_
_entity_poly.entity_id
_entity_poly.type
_entity_poly.pdbx_seq_one_letter_code
_entity_poly.pdbx_strand_id
1 'polypeptide(L)'
;MSEAEIREDINSFIAIRNIGEQPLTARTISMASELREKFKLTYFDSLHCASAILYDGVILSVDEAYDEVSEVHRIDPRSLL
;
A
#
# COMPACT_ATOMS: atom_id res chain seq x y z
N MET A 1 2.56 -0.22 21.92
CA MET A 1 2.05 -1.39 21.19
C MET A 1 2.96 -2.57 21.47
N SER A 2 2.38 -3.67 21.91
CA SER A 2 3.03 -4.94 22.23
C SER A 2 2.83 -5.93 21.08
N GLU A 3 3.66 -6.97 21.04
CA GLU A 3 3.52 -8.06 20.06
C GLU A 3 2.16 -8.79 20.17
N ALA A 4 1.52 -8.75 21.35
CA ALA A 4 0.19 -9.32 21.54
C ALA A 4 -0.87 -8.48 20.83
N GLU A 5 -0.82 -7.15 20.99
CA GLU A 5 -1.73 -6.21 20.32
C GLU A 5 -1.58 -6.30 18.79
N ILE A 6 -0.34 -6.31 18.27
CA ILE A 6 -0.09 -6.45 16.81
C ILE A 6 -0.74 -7.70 16.24
N ARG A 7 -0.61 -8.84 16.94
CA ARG A 7 -1.17 -10.11 16.48
C ARG A 7 -2.69 -10.13 16.55
N GLU A 8 -3.29 -9.50 17.56
CA GLU A 8 -4.74 -9.35 17.66
C GLU A 8 -5.29 -8.52 16.50
N ASP A 9 -4.62 -7.43 16.15
CA ASP A 9 -4.98 -6.58 15.01
C ASP A 9 -4.89 -7.35 13.69
N ILE A 10 -3.77 -8.04 13.45
CA ILE A 10 -3.57 -8.85 12.23
C ILE A 10 -4.63 -9.95 12.12
N ASN A 11 -4.90 -10.68 13.22
CA ASN A 11 -5.93 -11.71 13.23
C ASN A 11 -7.33 -11.14 12.91
N SER A 12 -7.59 -9.91 13.35
CA SER A 12 -8.84 -9.20 13.02
C SER A 12 -8.94 -8.89 11.54
N PHE A 13 -7.84 -8.46 10.88
CA PHE A 13 -7.81 -8.26 9.43
C PHE A 13 -8.02 -9.56 8.65
N ILE A 14 -7.38 -10.66 9.07
CA ILE A 14 -7.52 -11.99 8.45
C ILE A 14 -8.98 -12.48 8.47
N ALA A 15 -9.75 -12.12 9.50
CA ALA A 15 -11.14 -12.53 9.65
C ALA A 15 -12.11 -11.80 8.70
N ILE A 16 -11.69 -10.70 8.06
CA ILE A 16 -12.56 -9.92 7.16
C ILE A 16 -12.69 -10.64 5.82
N ARG A 17 -13.94 -10.94 5.42
CA ARG A 17 -14.20 -11.57 4.12
C ARG A 17 -13.81 -10.63 2.98
N ASN A 18 -13.21 -11.20 1.93
CA ASN A 18 -12.76 -10.48 0.73
C ASN A 18 -11.63 -9.47 0.97
N ILE A 19 -10.92 -9.57 2.09
CA ILE A 19 -9.61 -8.94 2.28
C ILE A 19 -8.54 -10.02 2.11
N GLY A 20 -7.50 -9.70 1.36
CA GLY A 20 -6.36 -10.58 1.13
C GLY A 20 -5.05 -9.85 1.40
N GLU A 21 -3.95 -10.58 1.29
CA GLU A 21 -2.60 -10.06 1.50
C GLU A 21 -1.83 -10.07 0.17
N GLN A 22 -1.08 -9.00 -0.08
CA GLN A 22 -0.15 -8.94 -1.21
C GLN A 22 1.28 -9.16 -0.70
N PRO A 23 1.97 -10.24 -1.15
CA PRO A 23 3.31 -10.54 -0.67
C PRO A 23 4.35 -9.54 -1.17
N LEU A 24 5.36 -9.27 -0.34
CA LEU A 24 6.51 -8.49 -0.73
C LEU A 24 7.47 -9.33 -1.58
N THR A 25 7.38 -9.19 -2.90
CA THR A 25 8.25 -9.92 -3.84
C THR A 25 9.49 -9.11 -4.23
N ALA A 26 10.53 -9.77 -4.76
CA ALA A 26 11.68 -9.08 -5.33
C ALA A 26 11.30 -8.10 -6.44
N ARG A 27 10.25 -8.43 -7.22
CA ARG A 27 9.70 -7.54 -8.24
C ARG A 27 9.09 -6.27 -7.64
N THR A 28 8.33 -6.41 -6.54
CA THR A 28 7.78 -5.28 -5.78
C THR A 28 8.89 -4.38 -5.26
N ILE A 29 9.95 -4.96 -4.68
CA ILE A 29 11.09 -4.21 -4.13
C ILE A 29 11.85 -3.45 -5.22
N SER A 30 12.10 -4.08 -6.37
CA SER A 30 12.77 -3.45 -7.51
C SER A 30 11.98 -2.25 -8.04
N MET A 31 10.68 -2.44 -8.28
CA MET A 31 9.80 -1.38 -8.77
C MET A 31 9.68 -0.24 -7.76
N ALA A 32 9.56 -0.56 -6.47
CA ALA A 32 9.55 0.45 -5.42
C ALA A 32 10.83 1.31 -5.43
N SER A 33 11.98 0.70 -5.75
CA SER A 33 13.23 1.46 -5.90
C SER A 33 13.16 2.50 -7.00
N GLU A 34 12.64 2.13 -8.17
CA GLU A 34 12.45 3.05 -9.30
C GLU A 34 11.47 4.18 -8.94
N LEU A 35 10.36 3.84 -8.26
CA LEU A 35 9.35 4.81 -7.84
C LEU A 35 9.90 5.83 -6.84
N ARG A 36 10.76 5.43 -5.90
CA ARG A 36 11.42 6.37 -4.97
C ARG A 36 12.29 7.38 -5.69
N GLU A 37 13.05 6.92 -6.68
CA GLU A 37 13.92 7.82 -7.43
C GLU A 37 13.10 8.83 -8.25
N LYS A 38 12.04 8.34 -8.92
CA LYS A 38 11.19 9.13 -9.82
C LYS A 38 10.27 10.11 -9.08
N PHE A 39 9.58 9.65 -8.04
CA PHE A 39 8.50 10.39 -7.36
C PHE A 39 8.84 10.84 -5.93
N LYS A 40 10.05 10.55 -5.45
CA LYS A 40 10.52 10.93 -4.10
C LYS A 40 9.66 10.37 -2.96
N LEU A 41 8.96 9.26 -3.21
CA LEU A 41 8.23 8.52 -2.18
C LEU A 41 9.17 8.01 -1.08
N THR A 42 8.65 7.85 0.14
CA THR A 42 9.41 7.22 1.22
C THR A 42 9.62 5.73 0.94
N TYR A 43 10.46 5.07 1.75
CA TYR A 43 10.69 3.63 1.63
C TYR A 43 9.40 2.83 1.64
N PHE A 44 8.54 3.01 2.66
CA PHE A 44 7.30 2.25 2.78
C PHE A 44 6.25 2.69 1.75
N ASP A 45 6.12 3.99 1.45
CA ASP A 45 5.14 4.45 0.47
C ASP A 45 5.43 3.87 -0.93
N SER A 46 6.71 3.79 -1.30
CA SER A 46 7.08 3.18 -2.57
C SER A 46 6.78 1.67 -2.64
N LEU A 47 6.83 0.95 -1.51
CA LEU A 47 6.44 -0.46 -1.45
C LEU A 47 4.92 -0.62 -1.64
N HIS A 48 4.13 0.24 -1.00
CA HIS A 48 2.68 0.26 -1.16
C HIS A 48 2.27 0.67 -2.58
N CYS A 49 2.89 1.71 -3.13
CA CYS A 49 2.68 2.16 -4.50
C CYS A 49 3.01 1.06 -5.52
N ALA A 50 4.19 0.43 -5.40
CA ALA A 50 4.55 -0.69 -6.25
C ALA A 50 3.57 -1.87 -6.11
N SER A 51 3.15 -2.19 -4.89
CA SER A 51 2.17 -3.26 -4.66
C SER A 51 0.83 -2.97 -5.33
N ALA A 52 0.35 -1.73 -5.26
CA ALA A 52 -0.88 -1.28 -5.92
C ALA A 52 -0.75 -1.40 -7.45
N ILE A 53 0.32 -0.83 -8.05
CA ILE A 53 0.58 -0.91 -9.50
C ILE A 53 0.60 -2.36 -10.00
N LEU A 54 1.21 -3.27 -9.22
CA LEU A 54 1.34 -4.67 -9.60
C LEU A 54 0.07 -5.51 -9.41
N TYR A 55 -0.95 -4.98 -8.73
CA TYR A 55 -2.19 -5.68 -8.43
C TYR A 55 -3.34 -5.15 -9.30
N ASP A 56 -3.93 -4.00 -8.95
CA ASP A 56 -5.09 -3.41 -9.65
C ASP A 56 -4.96 -1.90 -9.89
N GLY A 57 -3.84 -1.30 -9.48
CA GLY A 57 -3.58 0.12 -9.61
C GLY A 57 -4.38 1.00 -8.66
N VAL A 58 -5.04 0.46 -7.63
CA VAL A 58 -5.82 1.26 -6.66
C VAL A 58 -5.10 1.30 -5.31
N ILE A 59 -5.05 2.49 -4.69
CA ILE A 59 -4.55 2.63 -3.32
C ILE A 59 -5.55 3.42 -2.47
N LEU A 60 -5.94 2.85 -1.33
CA LEU A 60 -6.75 3.55 -0.33
C LEU A 60 -5.80 4.24 0.65
N SER A 61 -5.69 5.57 0.57
CA SER A 61 -4.77 6.33 1.43
C SER A 61 -5.20 7.79 1.59
N VAL A 62 -4.89 8.35 2.75
CA VAL A 62 -5.04 9.78 3.04
C VAL A 62 -3.85 10.62 2.54
N ASP A 63 -2.76 9.97 2.13
CA ASP A 63 -1.55 10.65 1.66
C ASP A 63 -1.68 11.00 0.17
N GLU A 64 -1.63 12.29 -0.15
CA GLU A 64 -1.77 12.84 -1.50
C GLU A 64 -0.55 12.58 -2.38
N ALA A 65 0.59 12.14 -1.82
CA ALA A 65 1.81 11.86 -2.58
C ALA A 65 1.60 10.83 -3.71
N TYR A 66 0.60 9.95 -3.60
CA TYR A 66 0.28 8.97 -4.65
C TYR A 66 -0.40 9.59 -5.88
N ASP A 67 -0.95 10.80 -5.78
CA ASP A 67 -1.63 11.47 -6.90
C ASP A 67 -0.65 11.86 -8.02
N GLU A 68 0.64 11.95 -7.71
CA GLU A 68 1.72 12.19 -8.68
C GLU A 68 2.09 10.94 -9.51
N VAL A 69 1.60 9.76 -9.13
CA VAL A 69 1.90 8.48 -9.80
C VAL A 69 0.76 8.10 -10.73
N SER A 70 0.94 8.35 -12.03
CA SER A 70 -0.11 8.13 -13.05
C SER A 70 -0.67 6.71 -13.14
N GLU A 71 0.12 5.71 -12.73
CA GLU A 71 -0.24 4.29 -12.74
C GLU A 71 -1.09 3.88 -11.53
N VAL A 72 -1.33 4.79 -10.58
CA VAL A 72 -2.10 4.55 -9.38
C VAL A 72 -3.29 5.51 -9.29
N HIS A 73 -4.46 4.97 -9.01
CA HIS A 73 -5.63 5.74 -8.61
C HIS A 73 -5.75 5.72 -7.08
N ARG A 74 -5.49 6.86 -6.45
CA ARG A 74 -5.72 7.02 -5.02
C ARG A 74 -7.18 7.31 -4.73
N ILE A 75 -7.73 6.58 -3.76
CA ILE A 75 -9.02 6.87 -3.14
C ILE A 75 -8.74 7.38 -1.73
N ASP A 76 -9.23 8.58 -1.41
CA ASP A 76 -9.22 9.08 -0.04
C ASP A 76 -10.34 8.39 0.76
N PRO A 77 -10.03 7.57 1.78
CA PRO A 77 -11.05 6.89 2.57
C PRO A 77 -12.03 7.85 3.26
N ARG A 78 -11.62 9.10 3.51
CA ARG A 78 -12.46 10.13 4.14
C ARG A 78 -13.56 10.64 3.21
N SER A 79 -13.45 10.41 1.91
CA SER A 79 -14.47 10.76 0.91
C SER A 79 -15.58 9.71 0.78
N LEU A 80 -15.43 8.56 1.45
CA LEU A 80 -16.38 7.44 1.42
C LEU A 80 -17.35 7.42 2.62
N LEU A 81 -17.21 8.38 3.53
CA LEU A 81 -18.02 8.55 4.75
C LEU A 81 -19.02 9.69 4.56
#